data_AF-A0A2V8YPF0-F1
#
_entry.id   AF-A0A2V8YPF0-F1
#
_cell.length_a   1.000
_cell.length_b   1.000
_cell.length_c   1.000
_cell.angle_alpha   90.00
_cell.angle_beta   90.00
_cell.angle_gamma   90.00
#
_symmetry.space_group_name_H-M   'P 1'
#
loop_
_entity.id
_entity.type
_entity.pdbx_description
1 polymer ?
#
loop_
_entity_poly.entity_id
_entity_poly.type
_entity_poly.pdbx_seq_one_letter_code
_entity_poly.pdbx_strand_id
1 'polypeptide(L)'
;MPSKTFVLGAGFSADAGFPLVRTLSNDLVSWIEAEQHPSAKPHLTPNIHGYPQGQFYAGWDTVDPGRSMGFEELMMAVRDQLAATSDQDPCYNFERIMRDACGRLLWNRQRALGRLPSSYENFASWFHEHHLYGQTNAVVCFNWDLLIEKTLTDAKVGWLYTAQSPWVPILKPHGSINWSDYPERGLRAEREWQRISQQSTCRYLSDDPFSDPFENGVNQRLRKLFLPGDPEDHGGARLIWAEAETAIHERDMVMFIGYSLPPDMIRSRLNSSNV
;
A
#
# COMPACT_ATOMS: atom_id res chain seq x y z
N MET A 1 2.21 -11.34 29.86
CA MET A 1 1.24 -11.74 28.82
C MET A 1 1.98 -11.79 27.49
N PRO A 2 1.72 -12.75 26.59
CA PRO A 2 2.50 -12.90 25.37
C PRO A 2 2.31 -11.70 24.43
N SER A 3 3.42 -11.17 23.93
CA SER A 3 3.50 -10.17 22.87
C SER A 3 3.06 -10.75 21.54
N LYS A 4 2.39 -9.96 20.69
CA LYS A 4 1.81 -10.46 19.43
C LYS A 4 2.09 -9.56 18.22
N THR A 5 2.38 -10.18 17.08
CA THR A 5 2.42 -9.51 15.77
C THR A 5 1.27 -10.00 14.90
N PHE A 6 0.46 -9.08 14.39
CA PHE A 6 -0.56 -9.36 13.38
C PHE A 6 0.00 -9.04 12.01
N VAL A 7 0.11 -10.06 11.17
CA VAL A 7 0.53 -9.91 9.76
C VAL A 7 -0.72 -9.89 8.89
N LEU A 8 -1.02 -8.73 8.32
CA LEU A 8 -2.23 -8.49 7.54
C LEU A 8 -1.90 -8.46 6.04
N GLY A 9 -2.65 -9.24 5.27
CA GLY A 9 -2.60 -9.27 3.81
C GLY A 9 -3.89 -8.75 3.16
N ALA A 10 -3.92 -8.72 1.82
CA ALA A 10 -5.00 -8.10 1.05
C ALA A 10 -6.38 -8.72 1.32
N GLY A 11 -6.43 -10.00 1.71
CA GLY A 11 -7.67 -10.67 2.09
C GLY A 11 -8.35 -10.10 3.33
N PHE A 12 -7.61 -9.38 4.19
CA PHE A 12 -8.20 -8.70 5.35
C PHE A 12 -9.07 -7.53 4.90
N SER A 13 -8.61 -6.80 3.87
CA SER A 13 -9.30 -5.66 3.26
C SER A 13 -10.39 -6.04 2.26
N ALA A 14 -10.39 -7.28 1.78
CA ALA A 14 -11.35 -7.74 0.76
C ALA A 14 -12.81 -7.61 1.21
N ASP A 15 -13.11 -7.95 2.47
CA ASP A 15 -14.46 -7.83 3.05
C ASP A 15 -14.94 -6.37 3.17
N ALA A 16 -14.00 -5.41 3.18
CA ALA A 16 -14.29 -3.98 3.11
C ALA A 16 -14.42 -3.47 1.67
N GLY A 17 -14.42 -4.37 0.67
CA GLY A 17 -14.58 -4.03 -0.74
C GLY A 17 -13.29 -3.52 -1.41
N PHE A 18 -12.13 -3.82 -0.83
CA PHE A 18 -10.83 -3.51 -1.43
C PHE A 18 -10.37 -4.64 -2.36
N PRO A 19 -9.67 -4.32 -3.45
CA PRO A 19 -9.22 -5.30 -4.42
C PRO A 19 -8.14 -6.22 -3.85
N LEU A 20 -8.14 -7.47 -4.30
CA LEU A 20 -7.02 -8.38 -4.09
C LEU A 20 -5.93 -8.09 -5.13
N VAL A 21 -4.66 -8.26 -4.78
CA VAL A 21 -3.52 -8.03 -5.71
C VAL A 21 -3.68 -8.79 -7.03
N ARG A 22 -4.25 -10.01 -6.98
CA ARG A 22 -4.50 -10.84 -8.18
C ARG A 22 -5.55 -10.27 -9.14
N THR A 23 -6.49 -9.44 -8.67
CA THR A 23 -7.52 -8.81 -9.51
C THR A 23 -7.25 -7.34 -9.78
N LEU A 24 -6.33 -6.74 -9.02
CA LEU A 24 -6.09 -5.31 -8.99
C LEU A 24 -5.82 -4.71 -10.37
N SER A 25 -5.01 -5.35 -11.23
CA SER A 25 -4.74 -4.83 -12.59
C SER A 25 -6.03 -4.59 -13.39
N ASN A 26 -6.97 -5.53 -13.34
CA ASN A 26 -8.24 -5.44 -14.08
C ASN A 26 -9.18 -4.41 -13.44
N ASP A 27 -9.21 -4.36 -12.11
CA ASP A 27 -10.00 -3.38 -11.36
C ASP A 27 -9.52 -1.95 -11.67
N LEU A 28 -8.21 -1.75 -11.76
CA LEU A 28 -7.61 -0.47 -12.10
C LEU A 28 -7.93 -0.04 -13.52
N VAL A 29 -7.81 -0.93 -14.49
CA VAL A 29 -8.07 -0.60 -15.90
C VAL A 29 -9.54 -0.26 -16.10
N SER A 30 -10.43 -1.06 -15.52
CA SER A 30 -11.87 -0.77 -15.52
C SER A 30 -12.16 0.60 -14.89
N TRP A 31 -11.47 0.93 -13.80
CA TRP A 31 -11.61 2.23 -13.14
C TRP A 31 -11.04 3.38 -14.00
N ILE A 32 -9.86 3.22 -14.60
CA ILE A 32 -9.23 4.21 -15.49
C ILE A 32 -10.13 4.53 -16.67
N GLU A 33 -10.68 3.49 -17.30
CA GLU A 33 -11.57 3.60 -18.47
C GLU A 33 -12.90 4.26 -18.11
N ALA A 34 -13.43 4.03 -16.90
CA ALA A 34 -14.66 4.65 -16.43
C ALA A 34 -14.46 6.11 -15.98
N GLU A 35 -13.40 6.38 -15.24
CA GLU A 35 -13.10 7.72 -14.70
C GLU A 35 -12.71 8.71 -15.79
N GLN A 36 -12.01 8.26 -16.85
CA GLN A 36 -11.54 9.10 -17.96
C GLN A 36 -10.79 10.34 -17.47
N HIS A 37 -9.98 10.20 -16.41
CA HIS A 37 -9.29 11.32 -15.76
C HIS A 37 -8.46 12.12 -16.79
N PRO A 38 -8.45 13.47 -16.75
CA PRO A 38 -7.78 14.30 -17.76
C PRO A 38 -6.30 13.97 -18.00
N SER A 39 -5.59 13.49 -16.98
CA SER A 39 -4.17 13.09 -17.07
C SER A 39 -3.92 11.71 -17.71
N ALA A 40 -4.97 10.90 -17.88
CA ALA A 40 -4.92 9.57 -18.47
C ALA A 40 -5.61 9.52 -19.84
N LYS A 41 -6.71 10.27 -20.01
CA LYS A 41 -7.55 10.29 -21.21
C LYS A 41 -6.79 10.43 -22.54
N PRO A 42 -5.80 11.34 -22.70
CA PRO A 42 -5.04 11.44 -23.95
C PRO A 42 -4.28 10.15 -24.30
N HIS A 43 -3.82 9.41 -23.29
CA HIS A 43 -3.05 8.17 -23.47
C HIS A 43 -3.94 6.95 -23.72
N LEU A 44 -5.21 7.01 -23.33
CA LEU A 44 -6.22 5.98 -23.61
C LEU A 44 -6.81 6.12 -25.02
N THR A 45 -6.71 7.31 -25.62
CA THR A 45 -7.41 7.61 -26.87
C THR A 45 -6.67 7.04 -28.09
N PRO A 46 -7.35 6.27 -28.96
CA PRO A 46 -6.80 5.75 -30.21
C PRO A 46 -6.18 6.83 -31.10
N ASN A 47 -5.08 6.48 -31.76
CA ASN A 47 -4.35 7.29 -32.74
C ASN A 47 -3.77 8.61 -32.20
N ILE A 48 -3.89 8.90 -30.90
CA ILE A 48 -3.15 9.99 -30.27
C ILE A 48 -1.70 9.54 -30.05
N HIS A 49 -0.75 10.45 -30.28
CA HIS A 49 0.69 10.20 -30.19
C HIS A 49 1.21 9.06 -31.10
N GLY A 50 0.44 8.65 -32.11
CA GLY A 50 0.84 7.62 -33.07
C GLY A 50 0.53 6.17 -32.65
N TYR A 51 -0.24 5.97 -31.57
CA TYR A 51 -0.56 4.63 -31.07
C TYR A 51 -1.98 4.19 -31.48
N PRO A 52 -2.16 3.12 -32.29
CA PRO A 52 -3.46 2.74 -32.84
C PRO A 52 -4.55 2.50 -31.79
N GLN A 53 -4.18 1.90 -30.65
CA GLN A 53 -5.10 1.63 -29.54
C GLN A 53 -4.95 2.62 -28.38
N GLY A 54 -4.06 3.61 -28.49
CA GLY A 54 -3.67 4.50 -27.39
C GLY A 54 -2.34 4.10 -26.75
N GLN A 55 -1.59 5.10 -26.29
CA GLN A 55 -0.25 4.92 -25.71
C GLN A 55 -0.26 4.09 -24.42
N PHE A 56 -1.33 4.17 -23.63
CA PHE A 56 -1.48 3.39 -22.40
C PHE A 56 -1.47 1.88 -22.67
N TYR A 57 -2.31 1.42 -23.61
CA TYR A 57 -2.38 0.00 -23.96
C TYR A 57 -1.12 -0.47 -24.67
N ALA A 58 -0.47 0.39 -25.46
CA ALA A 58 0.83 0.07 -26.05
C ALA A 58 1.88 -0.25 -24.97
N GLY A 59 1.93 0.52 -23.88
CA GLY A 59 2.85 0.26 -22.76
C GLY A 59 2.52 -1.03 -22.01
N TRP A 60 1.24 -1.38 -21.87
CA TRP A 60 0.85 -2.67 -21.30
C TRP A 60 1.28 -3.83 -22.20
N ASP A 61 0.91 -3.78 -23.48
CA ASP A 61 1.14 -4.85 -24.43
C ASP A 61 2.65 -5.07 -24.69
N THR A 62 3.51 -4.08 -24.41
CA THR A 62 4.98 -4.23 -24.44
C THR A 62 5.49 -5.27 -23.44
N VAL A 63 4.90 -5.35 -22.25
CA VAL A 63 5.39 -6.22 -21.16
C VAL A 63 4.51 -7.43 -20.89
N ASP A 64 3.21 -7.31 -21.10
CA ASP A 64 2.23 -8.37 -20.84
C ASP A 64 1.15 -8.41 -21.93
N PRO A 65 1.50 -8.79 -23.17
CA PRO A 65 0.56 -8.87 -24.29
C PRO A 65 -0.57 -9.87 -24.04
N GLY A 66 -0.37 -10.85 -23.13
CA GLY A 66 -1.36 -11.83 -22.73
C GLY A 66 -2.31 -11.35 -21.62
N ARG A 67 -2.02 -10.19 -20.99
CA ARG A 67 -2.78 -9.61 -19.87
C ARG A 67 -3.02 -10.60 -18.73
N SER A 68 -1.96 -11.33 -18.39
CA SER A 68 -2.01 -12.44 -17.44
C SER A 68 -1.29 -12.16 -16.13
N MET A 69 -0.44 -11.14 -16.09
CA MET A 69 0.36 -10.82 -14.91
C MET A 69 -0.48 -10.22 -13.80
N GLY A 70 -0.16 -10.60 -12.56
CA GLY A 70 -0.66 -9.89 -11.38
C GLY A 70 -0.13 -8.45 -11.33
N PHE A 71 -0.78 -7.57 -10.55
CA PHE A 71 -0.40 -6.15 -10.55
C PHE A 71 1.07 -5.91 -10.17
N GLU A 72 1.57 -6.56 -9.12
CA GLU A 72 2.97 -6.39 -8.70
C GLU A 72 3.95 -6.90 -9.76
N GLU A 73 3.69 -8.07 -10.33
CA GLU A 73 4.49 -8.67 -11.41
C GLU A 73 4.51 -7.78 -12.66
N LEU A 74 3.35 -7.28 -13.06
CA LEU A 74 3.20 -6.35 -14.18
C LEU A 74 4.04 -5.09 -13.95
N MET A 75 3.95 -4.49 -12.76
CA MET A 75 4.71 -3.28 -12.45
C MET A 75 6.22 -3.52 -12.34
N MET A 76 6.65 -4.72 -11.92
CA MET A 76 8.05 -5.13 -11.98
C MET A 76 8.54 -5.24 -13.45
N ALA A 77 7.77 -5.91 -14.31
CA ALA A 77 8.11 -6.07 -15.73
C ALA A 77 8.19 -4.72 -16.48
N VAL A 78 7.24 -3.82 -16.21
CA VAL A 78 7.28 -2.43 -16.71
C VAL A 78 8.59 -1.76 -16.34
N ARG A 79 9.06 -1.94 -15.11
CA ARG A 79 10.27 -1.28 -14.62
C ARG A 79 11.54 -1.85 -15.22
N ASP A 80 11.62 -3.17 -15.40
CA ASP A 80 12.73 -3.80 -16.11
C ASP A 80 12.83 -3.27 -17.56
N GLN A 81 11.69 -3.07 -18.22
CA GLN A 81 11.62 -2.43 -19.53
C GLN A 81 12.09 -0.96 -19.48
N LEU A 82 11.66 -0.19 -18.48
CA LEU A 82 12.07 1.21 -18.34
C LEU A 82 13.56 1.38 -18.06
N ALA A 83 14.19 0.43 -17.35
CA ALA A 83 15.63 0.44 -17.11
C ALA A 83 16.46 0.23 -18.39
N ALA A 84 15.88 -0.40 -19.40
CA ALA A 84 16.55 -0.74 -20.66
C ALA A 84 16.25 0.24 -21.81
N THR A 85 15.47 1.30 -21.58
CA THR A 85 14.88 2.14 -22.65
C THR A 85 15.06 3.64 -22.42
N SER A 86 14.52 4.44 -23.34
CA SER A 86 14.54 5.91 -23.29
C SER A 86 13.20 6.49 -22.83
N ASP A 87 13.19 7.74 -22.37
CA ASP A 87 12.02 8.50 -21.86
C ASP A 87 10.78 8.56 -22.78
N GLN A 88 10.88 8.10 -24.03
CA GLN A 88 9.77 8.06 -24.99
C GLN A 88 9.01 6.72 -24.99
N ASP A 89 9.45 5.72 -24.22
CA ASP A 89 8.79 4.43 -24.13
C ASP A 89 7.36 4.59 -23.56
N PRO A 90 6.32 4.01 -24.20
CA PRO A 90 4.94 4.10 -23.71
C PRO A 90 4.77 3.55 -22.27
N CYS A 91 5.67 2.67 -21.82
CA CYS A 91 5.71 2.15 -20.46
C CYS A 91 5.81 3.25 -19.40
N TYR A 92 6.43 4.41 -19.69
CA TYR A 92 6.50 5.53 -18.74
C TYR A 92 5.11 6.08 -18.41
N ASN A 93 4.23 6.17 -19.41
CA ASN A 93 2.87 6.65 -19.21
C ASN A 93 1.99 5.57 -18.60
N PHE A 94 2.20 4.31 -19.00
CA PHE A 94 1.52 3.17 -18.38
C PHE A 94 1.80 3.10 -16.87
N GLU A 95 3.08 3.09 -16.46
CA GLU A 95 3.49 3.02 -15.05
C GLU A 95 2.86 4.16 -14.23
N ARG A 96 3.00 5.39 -14.74
CA ARG A 96 2.48 6.60 -14.08
C ARG A 96 0.97 6.53 -13.88
N ILE A 97 0.23 6.15 -14.92
CA ILE A 97 -1.24 6.08 -14.88
C ILE A 97 -1.69 4.97 -13.93
N MET A 98 -1.06 3.79 -13.97
CA MET A 98 -1.40 2.67 -13.09
C MET A 98 -1.15 2.99 -11.62
N ARG A 99 -0.01 3.63 -11.28
CA ARG A 99 0.28 4.05 -9.90
C ARG A 99 -0.71 5.10 -9.39
N ASP A 100 -1.05 6.09 -10.22
CA ASP A 100 -2.03 7.12 -9.85
C ASP A 100 -3.42 6.51 -9.66
N ALA A 101 -3.86 5.67 -10.60
CA ALA A 101 -5.11 4.95 -10.51
C ALA A 101 -5.17 4.06 -9.26
N CYS A 102 -4.09 3.40 -8.90
CA CYS A 102 -4.01 2.58 -7.69
C CYS A 102 -4.29 3.40 -6.44
N GLY A 103 -3.55 4.49 -6.24
CA GLY A 103 -3.78 5.38 -5.11
C GLY A 103 -5.21 5.93 -5.09
N ARG A 104 -5.74 6.37 -6.25
CA ARG A 104 -7.07 6.99 -6.35
C ARG A 104 -8.19 5.99 -6.11
N LEU A 105 -8.10 4.79 -6.67
CA LEU A 105 -9.08 3.73 -6.47
C LEU A 105 -9.17 3.37 -4.98
N LEU A 106 -8.01 3.10 -4.34
CA LEU A 106 -7.95 2.75 -2.93
C LEU A 106 -8.49 3.88 -2.04
N TRP A 107 -8.15 5.13 -2.38
CA TRP A 107 -8.68 6.29 -1.68
C TRP A 107 -10.19 6.45 -1.86
N ASN A 108 -10.71 6.30 -3.08
CA ASN A 108 -12.15 6.36 -3.33
C ASN A 108 -12.92 5.28 -2.56
N ARG A 109 -12.36 4.07 -2.45
CA ARG A 109 -12.90 2.99 -1.62
C ARG A 109 -12.88 3.37 -0.14
N GLN A 110 -11.75 3.90 0.35
CA GLN A 110 -11.61 4.40 1.72
C GLN A 110 -12.65 5.49 2.05
N ARG A 111 -12.84 6.45 1.16
CA ARG A 111 -13.80 7.55 1.35
C ARG A 111 -15.25 7.09 1.27
N ALA A 112 -15.54 6.10 0.43
CA ALA A 112 -16.87 5.52 0.28
C ALA A 112 -17.26 4.62 1.46
N LEU A 113 -16.29 4.18 2.28
CA LEU A 113 -16.57 3.43 3.50
C LEU A 113 -17.21 4.33 4.55
N GLY A 114 -18.53 4.24 4.67
CA GLY A 114 -19.26 4.89 5.76
C GLY A 114 -18.97 4.25 7.14
N ARG A 115 -18.96 2.91 7.21
CA ARG A 115 -18.66 2.14 8.42
C ARG A 115 -17.75 0.97 8.08
N LEU A 116 -16.82 0.65 8.97
CA LEU A 116 -15.98 -0.53 8.84
C LEU A 116 -16.81 -1.82 8.98
N PRO A 117 -16.47 -2.89 8.25
CA PRO A 117 -17.08 -4.20 8.48
C PRO A 117 -16.89 -4.69 9.92
N SER A 118 -17.83 -5.49 10.43
CA SER A 118 -17.77 -6.01 11.81
C SER A 118 -16.51 -6.84 12.11
N SER A 119 -15.84 -7.40 11.11
CA SER A 119 -14.55 -8.08 11.28
C SER A 119 -13.47 -7.16 11.85
N TYR A 120 -13.45 -5.89 11.41
CA TYR A 120 -12.53 -4.87 11.92
C TYR A 120 -12.90 -4.41 13.32
N GLU A 121 -14.21 -4.24 13.60
CA GLU A 121 -14.69 -3.89 14.94
C GLU A 121 -14.30 -4.99 15.94
N ASN A 122 -14.52 -6.26 15.59
CA ASN A 122 -14.13 -7.41 16.41
C ASN A 122 -12.61 -7.48 16.60
N PHE A 123 -11.84 -7.23 15.54
CA PHE A 123 -10.38 -7.14 15.63
C PHE A 123 -9.96 -6.05 16.63
N ALA A 124 -10.55 -4.86 16.54
CA ALA A 124 -10.20 -3.73 17.39
C ALA A 124 -10.55 -3.98 18.87
N SER A 125 -11.75 -4.53 19.15
CA SER A 125 -12.17 -4.89 20.50
C SER A 125 -11.21 -5.89 21.13
N TRP A 126 -10.92 -6.96 20.41
CA TRP A 126 -9.97 -7.97 20.89
C TRP A 126 -8.56 -7.38 21.06
N PHE A 127 -8.11 -6.53 20.13
CA PHE A 127 -6.81 -5.88 20.22
C PHE A 127 -6.70 -4.96 21.45
N HIS A 128 -7.72 -4.14 21.69
CA HIS A 128 -7.79 -3.16 22.78
C HIS A 128 -7.78 -3.84 24.15
N GLU A 129 -8.61 -4.87 24.34
CA GLU A 129 -8.65 -5.67 25.57
C GLU A 129 -7.25 -6.17 25.93
N HIS A 130 -6.50 -6.66 24.95
CA HIS A 130 -5.21 -7.27 25.20
C HIS A 130 -4.07 -6.27 25.34
N HIS A 131 -4.15 -5.10 24.70
CA HIS A 131 -3.12 -4.06 24.77
C HIS A 131 -3.06 -3.35 26.14
N LEU A 132 -4.22 -3.10 26.77
CA LEU A 132 -4.28 -2.41 28.07
C LEU A 132 -3.62 -3.18 29.23
N TYR A 133 -3.41 -4.49 29.10
CA TYR A 133 -2.76 -5.32 30.12
C TYR A 133 -1.23 -5.41 29.97
N GLY A 134 -0.60 -4.41 29.35
CA GLY A 134 0.86 -4.35 29.17
C GLY A 134 1.40 -5.27 28.08
N GLN A 135 0.55 -5.70 27.13
CA GLN A 135 1.01 -6.45 25.95
C GLN A 135 1.53 -5.51 24.87
N THR A 136 2.70 -5.83 24.33
CA THR A 136 3.36 -5.12 23.24
C THR A 136 2.92 -5.69 21.89
N ASN A 137 1.74 -5.29 21.43
CA ASN A 137 1.22 -5.70 20.13
C ASN A 137 1.82 -4.87 18.99
N ALA A 138 1.99 -5.45 17.79
CA ALA A 138 2.17 -4.71 16.53
C ALA A 138 1.30 -5.24 15.42
N VAL A 139 1.12 -4.39 14.42
CA VAL A 139 0.62 -4.79 13.12
C VAL A 139 1.74 -4.65 12.10
N VAL A 140 1.94 -5.69 11.29
CA VAL A 140 2.66 -5.62 10.01
C VAL A 140 1.61 -5.74 8.91
N CYS A 141 1.44 -4.70 8.11
CA CYS A 141 0.41 -4.63 7.07
C CYS A 141 1.06 -4.45 5.70
N PHE A 142 0.79 -5.36 4.78
CA PHE A 142 1.28 -5.26 3.40
C PHE A 142 0.30 -4.52 2.47
N ASN A 143 -0.84 -4.07 3.00
CA ASN A 143 -1.85 -3.35 2.25
C ASN A 143 -1.55 -1.85 2.23
N TRP A 144 -1.85 -1.19 1.12
CA TRP A 144 -1.68 0.26 0.98
C TRP A 144 -2.83 1.09 1.56
N ASP A 145 -4.00 0.48 1.80
CA ASP A 145 -5.21 1.12 2.33
C ASP A 145 -5.08 1.62 3.78
N LEU A 146 -6.04 2.38 4.31
CA LEU A 146 -5.98 2.94 5.68
C LEU A 146 -6.91 2.23 6.68
N LEU A 147 -7.29 0.98 6.39
CA LEU A 147 -8.35 0.32 7.17
C LEU A 147 -7.92 0.01 8.59
N ILE A 148 -6.68 -0.43 8.78
CA ILE A 148 -6.17 -0.74 10.12
C ILE A 148 -5.96 0.52 10.96
N GLU A 149 -5.45 1.59 10.35
CA GLU A 149 -5.33 2.91 10.98
C GLU A 149 -6.71 3.40 11.43
N LYS A 150 -7.70 3.32 10.54
CA LYS A 150 -9.09 3.70 10.85
C LYS A 150 -9.65 2.84 11.97
N THR A 151 -9.39 1.54 11.94
CA THR A 151 -9.85 0.58 12.95
C THR A 151 -9.33 0.91 14.34
N LEU A 152 -8.02 1.17 14.47
CA LEU A 152 -7.42 1.55 15.75
C LEU A 152 -7.88 2.94 16.20
N THR A 153 -7.97 3.92 15.28
CA THR A 153 -8.49 5.26 15.60
C THR A 153 -9.93 5.22 16.11
N ASP A 154 -10.83 4.50 15.43
CA ASP A 154 -12.24 4.38 15.82
C ASP A 154 -12.38 3.70 17.21
N ALA A 155 -11.46 2.78 17.53
CA ALA A 155 -11.35 2.15 18.85
C ALA A 155 -10.55 2.95 19.89
N LYS A 156 -10.13 4.19 19.57
CA LYS A 156 -9.35 5.08 20.43
C LYS A 156 -8.01 4.48 20.90
N VAL A 157 -7.42 3.61 20.07
CA VAL A 157 -6.09 3.05 20.27
C VAL A 157 -5.11 3.92 19.50
N GLY A 158 -4.19 4.57 20.20
CA GLY A 158 -3.15 5.36 19.54
C GLY A 158 -2.14 4.47 18.83
N TRP A 159 -1.74 4.89 17.64
CA TRP A 159 -0.85 4.15 16.75
C TRP A 159 0.15 5.08 16.10
N LEU A 160 1.27 4.52 15.63
CA LEU A 160 2.27 5.19 14.80
C LEU A 160 2.84 4.22 13.77
N TYR A 161 3.48 4.75 12.73
CA TYR A 161 4.15 3.94 11.71
C TYR A 161 5.53 3.40 12.15
N THR A 162 5.88 3.48 13.44
CA THR A 162 7.17 3.02 13.95
C THR A 162 7.03 2.35 15.32
N ALA A 163 7.87 1.35 15.56
CA ALA A 163 8.04 0.68 16.85
C ALA A 163 8.78 1.55 17.89
N GLN A 164 9.37 2.67 17.49
CA GLN A 164 10.11 3.58 18.35
C GLN A 164 9.18 4.54 19.12
N SER A 165 8.09 4.01 19.68
CA SER A 165 7.09 4.80 20.39
C SER A 165 6.31 3.94 21.41
N PRO A 166 5.62 4.56 22.39
CA PRO A 166 4.73 3.83 23.30
C PRO A 166 3.39 3.45 22.64
N TRP A 167 3.11 3.94 21.43
CA TRP A 167 1.88 3.65 20.70
C TRP A 167 2.00 2.35 19.91
N VAL A 168 0.86 1.82 19.46
CA VAL A 168 0.83 0.61 18.64
C VAL A 168 1.55 0.87 17.30
N PRO A 169 2.61 0.12 16.97
CA PRO A 169 3.21 0.23 15.66
C PRO A 169 2.35 -0.45 14.60
N ILE A 170 2.01 0.30 13.55
CA ILE A 170 1.51 -0.21 12.27
C ILE A 170 2.67 -0.11 11.27
N LEU A 171 3.33 -1.22 11.01
CA LEU A 171 4.49 -1.30 10.13
C LEU A 171 4.00 -1.65 8.73
N LYS A 172 4.25 -0.77 7.76
CA LYS A 172 3.80 -0.91 6.37
C LYS A 172 4.95 -1.02 5.37
N PRO A 173 5.49 -2.22 5.13
CA PRO A 173 6.68 -2.39 4.30
C PRO A 173 6.45 -1.99 2.83
N HIS A 174 5.21 -2.05 2.34
CA HIS A 174 4.84 -1.64 0.98
C HIS A 174 4.37 -0.18 0.88
N GLY A 175 4.45 0.59 1.98
CA GLY A 175 4.00 1.97 1.99
C GLY A 175 2.50 2.10 2.23
N SER A 176 1.97 3.31 2.04
CA SER A 176 0.59 3.66 2.37
C SER A 176 0.08 4.78 1.48
N ILE A 177 -1.22 4.78 1.16
CA ILE A 177 -1.84 5.82 0.32
C ILE A 177 -1.76 7.23 0.92
N ASN A 178 -1.54 7.36 2.23
CA ASN A 178 -1.37 8.64 2.92
C ASN A 178 0.10 9.06 3.15
N TRP A 179 1.07 8.33 2.60
CA TRP A 179 2.49 8.68 2.75
C TRP A 179 3.00 9.54 1.59
N SER A 180 3.84 10.54 1.91
CA SER A 180 4.46 11.41 0.93
C SER A 180 5.81 12.00 1.37
N ASP A 181 6.66 12.32 0.39
CA ASP A 181 7.88 13.17 0.55
C ASP A 181 7.57 14.68 0.34
N TYR A 182 6.30 15.06 0.17
CA TYR A 182 5.86 16.44 -0.12
C TYR A 182 6.55 17.55 0.70
N PRO A 183 6.58 17.49 2.05
CA PRO A 183 7.16 18.57 2.85
C PRO A 183 8.69 18.66 2.74
N GLU A 184 9.37 17.64 2.24
CA GLU A 184 10.82 17.66 2.06
C GLU A 184 11.24 18.40 0.77
N ARG A 185 10.39 18.40 -0.25
CA ARG A 185 10.68 19.03 -1.56
C ARG A 185 10.19 20.48 -1.69
N GLY A 186 9.95 21.17 -0.57
CA GLY A 186 9.83 22.63 -0.51
C GLY A 186 8.45 23.22 -0.81
N LEU A 187 7.38 22.42 -0.78
CA LEU A 187 6.01 22.92 -0.91
C LEU A 187 5.47 23.22 0.49
N ARG A 188 5.13 24.49 0.78
CA ARG A 188 4.65 24.96 2.09
C ARG A 188 3.59 24.00 2.64
N ALA A 189 3.82 23.50 3.85
CA ALA A 189 2.81 22.78 4.61
C ALA A 189 2.24 23.73 5.67
N GLU A 190 0.94 24.03 5.57
CA GLU A 190 0.18 24.69 6.63
C GLU A 190 -0.24 23.71 7.75
N ARG A 191 -0.02 22.41 7.51
CA ARG A 191 -0.44 21.30 8.38
C ARG A 191 0.74 20.56 8.99
N GLU A 192 0.48 19.80 10.05
CA GLU A 192 1.50 19.03 10.75
C GLU A 192 1.83 17.73 10.00
N TRP A 193 3.02 17.68 9.40
CA TRP A 193 3.53 16.46 8.76
C TRP A 193 4.52 15.73 9.65
N GLN A 194 4.14 14.55 10.10
CA GLN A 194 4.99 13.69 10.91
C GLN A 194 5.75 12.70 10.03
N ARG A 195 7.02 12.44 10.36
CA ARG A 195 7.79 11.36 9.72
C ARG A 195 7.24 10.00 10.15
N ILE A 196 7.26 9.02 9.24
CA ILE A 196 6.83 7.65 9.57
C ILE A 196 7.81 6.95 10.54
N SER A 197 9.07 7.36 10.54
CA SER A 197 10.13 6.99 11.49
C SER A 197 11.14 8.14 11.56
N GLN A 198 11.90 8.28 12.65
CA GLN A 198 12.82 9.42 12.87
C GLN A 198 13.81 9.63 11.72
N GLN A 199 14.26 8.53 11.10
CA GLN A 199 15.24 8.50 10.03
C GLN A 199 14.60 8.45 8.62
N SER A 200 13.26 8.37 8.53
CA SER A 200 12.56 8.31 7.24
C SER A 200 12.33 9.70 6.66
N THR A 201 12.47 9.81 5.34
CA THR A 201 12.06 10.97 4.54
C THR A 201 10.55 11.03 4.36
N CYS A 202 9.89 9.87 4.35
CA CYS A 202 8.46 9.75 4.13
C CYS A 202 7.67 10.27 5.33
N ARG A 203 6.59 10.99 5.04
CA ARG A 203 5.75 11.66 6.02
C ARG A 203 4.27 11.44 5.75
N TYR A 204 3.45 11.72 6.74
CA TYR A 204 1.99 11.73 6.64
C TYR A 204 1.44 12.90 7.48
N LEU A 205 0.19 13.27 7.23
CA LEU A 205 -0.53 14.27 8.02
C LEU A 205 -0.98 13.62 9.33
N SER A 206 -0.34 13.96 10.45
CA SER A 206 -0.61 13.30 11.74
C SER A 206 -1.87 13.84 12.42
N ASP A 207 -2.23 15.10 12.17
CA ASP A 207 -3.45 15.75 12.65
C ASP A 207 -4.71 15.20 11.96
N ASP A 208 -4.55 14.67 10.75
CA ASP A 208 -5.65 14.16 9.91
C ASP A 208 -5.15 13.11 8.90
N PRO A 209 -4.83 11.90 9.39
CA PRO A 209 -4.25 10.84 8.58
C PRO A 209 -5.21 10.29 7.52
N PHE A 210 -6.49 10.67 7.58
CA PHE A 210 -7.55 10.29 6.66
C PHE A 210 -8.05 11.47 5.81
N SER A 211 -7.23 12.51 5.65
CA SER A 211 -7.51 13.54 4.65
C SER A 211 -7.28 13.01 3.25
N ASP A 212 -7.95 13.61 2.26
CA ASP A 212 -7.74 13.26 0.86
C ASP A 212 -6.30 13.56 0.46
N PRO A 213 -5.48 12.52 0.16
CA PRO A 213 -4.10 12.74 -0.19
C PRO A 213 -3.96 13.45 -1.54
N PHE A 214 -5.03 13.53 -2.36
CA PHE A 214 -5.14 14.17 -3.68
C PHE A 214 -5.68 15.59 -3.71
N GLU A 215 -6.29 16.09 -2.63
CA GLU A 215 -6.89 17.44 -2.63
C GLU A 215 -5.85 18.58 -2.68
N ASN A 216 -4.68 18.39 -2.08
CA ASN A 216 -3.72 19.49 -1.85
C ASN A 216 -2.72 19.73 -2.99
N GLY A 217 -2.94 19.19 -4.18
CA GLY A 217 -1.98 19.31 -5.29
C GLY A 217 -0.62 18.66 -4.99
N VAL A 218 -0.55 17.77 -4.00
CA VAL A 218 0.64 16.95 -3.72
C VAL A 218 1.00 16.22 -4.99
N ASN A 219 2.18 16.54 -5.53
CA ASN A 219 2.69 15.91 -6.74
C ASN A 219 2.62 14.39 -6.55
N GLN A 220 1.91 13.72 -7.44
CA GLN A 220 1.64 12.28 -7.36
C GLN A 220 2.93 11.44 -7.27
N ARG A 221 4.03 11.94 -7.87
CA ARG A 221 5.36 11.30 -7.80
C ARG A 221 5.97 11.32 -6.40
N LEU A 222 5.48 12.18 -5.52
CA LEU A 222 5.94 12.28 -4.13
C LEU A 222 5.19 11.31 -3.21
N ARG A 223 4.22 10.54 -3.71
CA ARG A 223 3.50 9.54 -2.93
C ARG A 223 4.27 8.25 -2.83
N LYS A 224 4.10 7.55 -1.71
CA LYS A 224 4.89 6.38 -1.36
C LYS A 224 4.03 5.13 -1.27
N LEU A 225 3.63 4.67 -2.46
CA LEU A 225 3.15 3.33 -2.73
C LEU A 225 4.33 2.51 -3.25
N PHE A 226 5.03 1.83 -2.34
CA PHE A 226 6.17 1.01 -2.69
C PHE A 226 5.69 -0.29 -3.30
N LEU A 227 6.08 -0.53 -4.54
CA LEU A 227 5.86 -1.80 -5.20
C LEU A 227 7.07 -2.71 -4.94
N PRO A 228 6.87 -4.04 -4.88
CA PRO A 228 7.99 -4.97 -4.81
C PRO A 228 9.07 -4.65 -5.85
N GLY A 229 10.32 -4.57 -5.38
CA GLY A 229 11.49 -4.26 -6.19
C GLY A 229 11.72 -2.78 -6.51
N ASP A 230 10.94 -1.81 -5.99
CA ASP A 230 11.16 -0.37 -6.24
C ASP A 230 12.60 0.07 -5.91
N PRO A 231 13.32 0.78 -6.82
CA PRO A 231 14.73 1.10 -6.61
C PRO A 231 14.87 2.34 -5.73
N GLU A 232 13.80 3.13 -5.64
CA GLU A 232 13.56 4.24 -4.72
C GLU A 232 13.24 3.70 -3.31
N ASP A 233 14.11 2.83 -2.83
CA ASP A 233 14.21 2.47 -1.43
C ASP A 233 14.91 3.62 -0.70
N HIS A 234 14.20 4.75 -0.63
CA HIS A 234 14.50 5.83 0.29
C HIS A 234 14.46 5.21 1.67
N GLY A 235 15.51 5.40 2.48
CA GLY A 235 15.76 4.63 3.70
C GLY A 235 14.57 4.41 4.64
N GLY A 236 13.51 5.21 4.54
CA GLY A 236 12.20 4.92 5.12
C GLY A 236 11.66 3.50 4.87
N ALA A 237 11.67 2.99 3.63
CA ALA A 237 11.14 1.65 3.35
C ALA A 237 12.00 0.56 4.01
N ARG A 238 13.32 0.59 3.82
CA ARG A 238 14.31 -0.25 4.55
C ARG A 238 14.11 -0.27 6.06
N LEU A 239 13.90 0.89 6.68
CA LEU A 239 13.72 1.00 8.12
C LEU A 239 12.43 0.33 8.58
N ILE A 240 11.32 0.55 7.87
CA ILE A 240 10.05 -0.10 8.17
C ILE A 240 10.13 -1.61 7.97
N TRP A 241 10.84 -2.07 6.93
CA TRP A 241 11.15 -3.48 6.73
C TRP A 241 11.92 -4.07 7.91
N ALA A 242 13.00 -3.41 8.36
CA ALA A 242 13.77 -3.86 9.50
C ALA A 242 12.94 -3.90 10.80
N GLU A 243 12.10 -2.88 11.05
CA GLU A 243 11.19 -2.88 12.19
C GLU A 243 10.14 -4.01 12.09
N ALA A 244 9.64 -4.31 10.88
CA ALA A 244 8.69 -5.39 10.64
C ALA A 244 9.31 -6.78 10.84
N GLU A 245 10.56 -6.99 10.40
CA GLU A 245 11.31 -8.21 10.63
C GLU A 245 11.53 -8.46 12.13
N THR A 246 12.02 -7.45 12.85
CA THR A 246 12.19 -7.50 14.31
C THR A 246 10.86 -7.79 15.01
N ALA A 247 9.78 -7.11 14.60
CA ALA A 247 8.44 -7.35 15.10
C ALA A 247 7.98 -8.80 14.92
N ILE A 248 8.25 -9.42 13.77
CA ILE A 248 7.87 -10.81 13.49
C ILE A 248 8.76 -11.78 14.28
N HIS A 249 10.05 -11.48 14.43
CA HIS A 249 11.03 -12.38 15.03
C HIS A 249 10.97 -12.40 16.57
N GLU A 250 10.80 -11.25 17.22
CA GLU A 250 10.96 -11.12 18.67
C GLU A 250 9.69 -11.37 19.48
N ARG A 251 8.51 -11.39 18.83
CA ARG A 251 7.25 -11.54 19.54
C ARG A 251 6.87 -13.00 19.79
N ASP A 252 6.23 -13.23 20.94
CA ASP A 252 5.85 -14.57 21.40
C ASP A 252 4.85 -15.27 20.46
N MET A 253 4.08 -14.50 19.68
CA MET A 253 3.06 -15.02 18.79
C MET A 253 2.95 -14.18 17.50
N VAL A 254 2.86 -14.86 16.37
CA VAL A 254 2.62 -14.23 15.06
C VAL A 254 1.33 -14.79 14.45
N MET A 255 0.40 -13.90 14.13
CA MET A 255 -0.91 -14.24 13.59
C MET A 255 -1.04 -13.71 12.16
N PHE A 256 -1.28 -14.59 11.19
CA PHE A 256 -1.47 -14.21 9.78
C PHE A 256 -2.97 -14.11 9.47
N ILE A 257 -3.41 -12.98 8.93
CA ILE A 257 -4.81 -12.71 8.62
C ILE A 257 -4.91 -12.22 7.17
N GLY A 258 -5.82 -12.81 6.39
CA GLY A 258 -6.06 -12.37 5.01
C GLY A 258 -4.89 -12.62 4.05
N TYR A 259 -4.02 -13.58 4.37
CA TYR A 259 -2.89 -13.97 3.52
C TYR A 259 -3.23 -15.20 2.68
N SER A 260 -3.06 -15.11 1.36
CA SER A 260 -2.93 -16.30 0.53
C SER A 260 -1.48 -16.78 0.59
N LEU A 261 -1.18 -17.65 1.54
CA LEU A 261 0.13 -18.31 1.53
C LEU A 261 0.21 -19.23 0.31
N PRO A 262 1.31 -19.20 -0.46
CA PRO A 262 1.56 -20.22 -1.48
C PRO A 262 1.45 -21.61 -0.83
N PRO A 263 0.85 -22.60 -1.51
CA PRO A 263 0.66 -23.95 -0.95
C PRO A 263 1.95 -24.56 -0.38
N ASP A 264 3.10 -24.21 -0.94
CA ASP A 264 4.41 -24.74 -0.55
C ASP A 264 4.92 -24.16 0.79
N MET A 265 4.53 -22.93 1.14
CA MET A 265 4.86 -22.33 2.46
C MET A 265 4.01 -22.92 3.59
N ILE A 266 2.81 -23.42 3.30
CA ILE A 266 1.96 -24.10 4.28
C ILE A 266 2.58 -25.46 4.66
N ARG A 267 3.15 -26.16 3.67
CA ARG A 267 3.78 -27.48 3.86
C ARG A 267 5.08 -27.42 4.68
N SER A 268 5.89 -26.38 4.51
CA SER A 268 7.17 -26.26 5.24
C SER A 268 6.98 -26.05 6.74
N ARG A 269 5.95 -25.30 7.16
CA ARG A 269 5.64 -25.05 8.59
C ARG A 269 5.02 -26.24 9.32
N LEU A 270 4.25 -27.08 8.62
CA LEU A 270 3.71 -28.31 9.21
C LEU A 270 4.80 -29.37 9.43
N ASN A 271 5.83 -29.39 8.58
CA ASN A 271 6.95 -30.32 8.71
C ASN A 271 8.01 -29.89 9.73
N SER A 272 8.13 -28.59 10.05
CA SER A 272 9.02 -28.09 11.11
C SER A 272 8.46 -28.26 12.53
N SER A 273 7.25 -28.81 12.67
CA SER A 273 6.61 -29.07 13.97
C SER A 273 6.80 -30.54 14.44
N ASN A 274 7.62 -31.32 13.73
CA ASN A 274 7.90 -32.74 14.00
C ASN A 274 9.40 -33.05 14.16
N VAL A 275 10.17 -32.13 14.76
CA VAL A 275 11.55 -32.39 15.23
C VAL A 275 11.73 -31.86 16.63
#